data_AF-A0A820IZ08-F1
#
_entry.id   AF-A0A820IZ08-F1
#
_cell.length_a   1.000
_cell.length_b   1.000
_cell.length_c   1.000
_cell.angle_alpha   90.00
_cell.angle_beta   90.00
_cell.angle_gamma   90.00
#
_symmetry.space_group_name_H-M   'P 1'
#
loop_
_entity.id
_entity.type
_entity.pdbx_description
1 polymer ?
#
loop_
_entity_poly.entity_id
_entity_poly.type
_entity_poly.pdbx_seq_one_letter_code
_entity_poly.pdbx_strand_id
1 'polypeptide(L)'
;MVHRAIQICSSYKALHAEFQFIRKISKRNGYPSNFVDSIIKRQLNLKYEPPAPVPPTLSTDTIVFKIPYLGKESQVYGKLVTSAVAKQYPL
;
A
#
# COMPACT_ATOMS: atom_id res chain seq x y z
N MET A 1 -8.61 -4.67 6.74
CA MET A 1 -9.04 -4.99 8.12
C MET A 1 -7.90 -5.48 9.00
N VAL A 2 -7.16 -6.53 8.62
CA VAL A 2 -6.04 -7.08 9.42
C VAL A 2 -4.97 -6.04 9.80
N HIS A 3 -4.55 -5.18 8.87
CA HIS A 3 -3.59 -4.09 9.14
C HIS A 3 -4.07 -3.16 10.26
N ARG A 4 -5.36 -2.79 10.26
CA ARG A 4 -5.96 -1.93 11.29
C ARG A 4 -5.99 -2.61 12.65
N ALA A 5 -6.34 -3.89 12.71
CA ALA A 5 -6.34 -4.66 13.96
C ALA A 5 -4.93 -4.66 14.60
N ILE A 6 -3.88 -4.82 13.79
CA ILE A 6 -2.48 -4.81 14.25
C ILE A 6 -2.03 -3.43 14.77
N GLN A 7 -2.62 -2.35 14.28
CA GLN A 7 -2.30 -0.97 14.71
C GLN A 7 -3.10 -0.55 15.95
N ILE A 8 -4.35 -1.00 16.08
CA ILE A 8 -5.29 -0.55 17.13
C ILE A 8 -5.19 -1.42 18.39
N CYS A 9 -4.96 -2.72 18.25
CA CYS A 9 -4.91 -3.61 19.41
C CYS A 9 -3.59 -3.46 20.16
N SER A 10 -3.66 -2.93 21.39
CA SER A 10 -2.50 -2.74 22.27
C SER A 10 -2.01 -4.04 22.94
N SER A 11 -2.87 -5.06 23.05
CA SER A 11 -2.52 -6.33 23.71
C SER A 11 -2.63 -7.52 22.75
N TYR A 12 -1.76 -8.51 22.97
CA TYR A 12 -1.77 -9.75 22.18
C TYR A 12 -3.09 -10.52 22.31
N LYS A 13 -3.70 -10.54 23.51
CA LYS A 13 -4.98 -11.21 23.74
C LYS A 13 -6.10 -10.59 22.91
N ALA A 14 -6.19 -9.25 22.88
CA ALA A 14 -7.19 -8.54 22.08
C ALA A 14 -6.95 -8.74 20.57
N LEU A 15 -5.70 -8.70 20.14
CA LEU A 15 -5.30 -8.93 18.75
C LEU A 15 -5.65 -10.35 18.27
N HIS A 16 -5.44 -11.35 19.13
CA HIS A 16 -5.82 -12.74 18.83
C HIS A 16 -7.35 -12.90 18.70
N ALA A 17 -8.12 -12.29 19.60
CA ALA A 17 -9.59 -12.32 19.53
C ALA A 17 -10.10 -11.67 18.24
N GLU A 18 -9.49 -10.55 17.83
CA GLU A 18 -9.83 -9.86 16.58
C GLU A 18 -9.49 -10.71 15.34
N PHE A 19 -8.36 -11.42 15.34
CA PHE A 19 -8.04 -12.37 14.27
C PHE A 19 -9.02 -13.53 14.18
N GLN A 20 -9.49 -14.07 15.31
CA GLN A 20 -10.54 -15.08 15.29
C GLN A 20 -11.85 -14.54 14.73
N PHE A 21 -12.23 -13.31 15.09
CA PHE A 21 -13.40 -12.64 14.54
C PHE A 21 -13.30 -12.46 13.03
N ILE A 22 -12.15 -11.97 12.53
CA ILE A 22 -11.88 -11.80 11.10
C ILE A 22 -11.94 -13.15 10.38
N ARG A 23 -11.34 -14.21 10.93
CA ARG A 23 -11.42 -15.58 10.36
C ARG A 23 -12.86 -16.06 10.26
N LYS A 24 -13.66 -15.88 11.32
CA LYS A 24 -15.06 -16.33 11.37
C LYS A 24 -15.91 -15.61 10.32
N ILE A 25 -15.79 -14.29 10.22
CA ILE A 25 -16.50 -13.49 9.20
C ILE A 25 -16.04 -13.85 7.80
N SER A 26 -14.74 -13.99 7.58
CA SER A 26 -14.20 -14.29 6.26
C SER A 26 -14.65 -15.67 5.79
N LYS A 27 -14.64 -16.68 6.68
CA LYS A 27 -15.18 -18.02 6.38
C LYS A 27 -16.67 -17.97 6.06
N ARG A 28 -17.44 -17.18 6.80
CA ARG A 28 -18.88 -16.98 6.53
C ARG A 28 -19.15 -16.36 5.17
N ASN A 29 -18.26 -15.47 4.73
CA ASN A 29 -18.32 -14.82 3.41
C ASN A 29 -17.73 -15.69 2.28
N GLY A 30 -17.38 -16.96 2.55
CA GLY A 30 -16.87 -17.89 1.54
C GLY A 30 -15.38 -17.76 1.23
N TYR A 31 -14.61 -16.96 1.99
CA TYR A 31 -13.17 -16.87 1.78
C TYR A 31 -12.45 -18.13 2.31
N PRO A 32 -11.47 -18.67 1.56
CA PRO A 32 -10.66 -19.80 2.02
C PRO A 32 -9.88 -19.45 3.29
N SER A 33 -9.87 -20.36 4.28
CA SER A 33 -9.15 -20.13 5.54
C SER A 33 -7.65 -19.92 5.33
N ASN A 34 -7.05 -20.68 4.40
CA ASN A 34 -5.64 -20.57 4.04
C ASN A 34 -5.27 -19.17 3.49
N PHE A 35 -6.20 -18.53 2.77
CA PHE A 35 -6.01 -17.18 2.26
C PHE A 35 -6.02 -16.13 3.38
N VAL A 36 -6.98 -16.25 4.31
CA VAL A 36 -7.05 -15.33 5.45
C VAL A 36 -5.79 -15.45 6.31
N ASP A 37 -5.31 -16.67 6.52
CA ASP A 37 -4.12 -16.96 7.31
C ASP A 37 -2.84 -16.45 6.66
N SER A 38 -2.71 -16.58 5.34
CA SER A 38 -1.56 -16.02 4.62
C SER A 38 -1.52 -14.50 4.70
N ILE A 39 -2.68 -13.83 4.66
CA ILE A 39 -2.78 -12.37 4.83
C ILE A 39 -2.40 -11.96 6.25
N ILE A 40 -2.87 -12.67 7.28
CA ILE A 40 -2.50 -12.42 8.67
C ILE A 40 -0.99 -12.58 8.86
N LYS A 41 -0.43 -13.69 8.38
CA LYS A 41 1.02 -13.95 8.46
C LYS A 41 1.83 -12.86 7.75
N ARG A 42 1.43 -12.49 6.53
CA ARG A 42 2.11 -11.44 5.76
C ARG A 42 2.13 -10.11 6.51
N GLN A 43 1.00 -9.73 7.11
CA GLN A 43 0.89 -8.45 7.84
C GLN A 43 1.69 -8.46 9.15
N LEU A 44 1.78 -9.60 9.83
CA LEU A 44 2.65 -9.75 11.00
C LEU A 44 4.12 -9.67 10.61
N ASN A 45 4.53 -10.40 9.57
CA ASN A 45 5.90 -10.37 9.08
C ASN A 45 6.31 -8.94 8.69
N LEU A 46 5.45 -8.18 7.99
CA LEU A 46 5.75 -6.78 7.66
C LEU A 46 6.00 -5.89 8.88
N LYS A 47 5.39 -6.18 10.04
CA LYS A 47 5.54 -5.39 11.26
C LYS A 47 6.79 -5.78 12.06
N TYR A 48 7.10 -7.07 12.14
CA TYR A 48 8.16 -7.60 13.01
C TYR A 48 9.45 -7.94 12.27
N GLU A 49 9.37 -8.23 10.97
CA GLU A 49 10.47 -8.54 10.07
C GLU A 49 10.38 -7.60 8.86
N PRO A 50 10.71 -6.30 9.03
CA PRO A 50 10.75 -5.40 7.91
C PRO A 50 11.74 -5.96 6.87
N PRO A 51 11.37 -5.96 5.57
CA PRO A 51 12.28 -6.41 4.53
C PRO A 51 13.59 -5.62 4.62
N ALA A 52 14.71 -6.30 4.38
CA ALA A 52 16.02 -5.67 4.39
C ALA A 52 15.99 -4.37 3.58
N PRO A 53 16.62 -3.28 4.07
CA PRO A 53 16.64 -2.03 3.35
C PRO A 53 17.21 -2.30 1.95
N VAL A 54 16.35 -2.15 0.95
CA VAL A 54 16.78 -2.15 -0.45
C VAL A 54 17.84 -1.05 -0.54
N PRO A 55 19.05 -1.34 -1.04
CA PRO A 55 20.06 -0.30 -1.17
C PRO A 55 19.45 0.86 -1.96
N PRO A 56 19.68 2.12 -1.54
CA PRO A 56 19.19 3.27 -2.28
C PRO A 56 19.82 3.18 -3.67
N THR A 57 19.03 2.74 -4.63
CA THR A 57 19.39 2.88 -6.04
C THR A 57 19.40 4.39 -6.23
N LEU A 58 20.60 4.98 -6.36
CA LEU A 58 20.85 6.41 -6.53
C LEU A 58 19.65 7.07 -7.20
N SER A 59 18.79 7.68 -6.38
CA SER A 59 17.59 8.35 -6.87
C SER A 59 18.09 9.65 -7.46
N THR A 60 18.38 9.66 -8.75
CA THR A 60 18.23 10.89 -9.52
C THR A 60 16.88 11.48 -9.12
N ASP A 61 16.84 12.76 -8.76
CA ASP A 61 15.63 13.53 -8.37
C ASP A 61 14.62 13.60 -9.52
N THR A 62 14.13 12.44 -9.94
CA THR A 62 13.15 12.29 -10.99
C THR A 62 11.80 12.35 -10.31
N ILE A 63 11.24 13.56 -10.25
CA ILE A 63 9.88 13.78 -9.77
C ILE A 63 8.93 13.12 -10.77
N VAL A 64 8.43 11.93 -10.45
CA VAL A 64 7.46 11.22 -11.29
C VAL A 64 6.05 11.70 -10.98
N PHE A 65 5.45 12.42 -11.92
CA PHE A 65 4.06 12.88 -11.83
C PHE A 65 3.10 11.84 -12.44
N LYS A 66 2.21 11.25 -11.63
CA LYS A 66 1.19 10.31 -12.10
C LYS A 66 -0.09 11.06 -12.49
N ILE A 67 -0.42 11.05 -13.78
CA ILE A 67 -1.62 11.71 -14.31
C ILE A 67 -2.83 10.77 -14.12
N PRO A 68 -3.98 11.25 -13.58
CA PRO A 68 -5.16 10.40 -13.29
C PRO A 68 -6.01 10.04 -14.53
N TYR A 69 -5.54 10.37 -15.74
CA TYR A 69 -6.24 10.13 -16.99
C TYR A 69 -5.49 9.09 -17.83
N LEU A 70 -6.21 8.36 -18.68
CA LEU A 70 -5.65 7.37 -19.60
C LEU A 70 -5.93 7.76 -21.05
N GLY A 71 -5.00 7.46 -21.96
CA GLY A 71 -5.19 7.67 -23.40
C GLY A 71 -4.93 9.10 -23.84
N LYS A 72 -5.73 9.62 -24.78
CA LYS A 72 -5.46 10.94 -25.41
C LYS A 72 -5.46 12.09 -24.39
N GLU A 73 -6.38 12.05 -23.43
CA GLU A 73 -6.48 13.07 -22.37
C GLU A 73 -5.23 13.14 -21.51
N SER A 74 -4.56 12.00 -21.25
CA SER A 74 -3.32 11.99 -20.48
C SER A 74 -2.18 12.67 -21.22
N GLN A 75 -2.14 12.57 -22.55
CA GLN A 75 -1.11 13.19 -23.37
C GLN A 75 -1.30 14.71 -23.47
N VAL A 76 -2.54 15.18 -23.61
CA VAL A 76 -2.87 16.61 -23.61
C VAL A 76 -2.49 17.23 -22.27
N TYR A 77 -2.89 16.60 -21.18
CA TYR A 77 -2.57 17.08 -19.83
C TYR A 77 -1.07 17.05 -19.55
N GLY A 78 -0.36 15.99 -19.96
CA GLY A 78 1.10 15.90 -19.82
C GLY A 78 1.82 17.07 -20.48
N LYS A 79 1.42 17.42 -21.72
CA LYS A 79 1.99 18.58 -22.44
C LYS A 79 1.76 19.89 -21.70
N LEU A 80 0.55 20.11 -21.17
CA LEU A 80 0.22 21.31 -20.40
C LEU A 80 1.08 21.42 -19.14
N VAL A 81 1.21 20.34 -18.37
CA VAL A 81 2.03 20.30 -17.14
C VAL A 81 3.50 20.55 -17.47
N THR A 82 4.05 19.88 -18.49
CA THR A 82 5.44 20.12 -18.90
C THR A 82 5.68 21.57 -19.30
N SER A 83 4.74 22.19 -20.04
CA SER A 83 4.85 23.59 -20.43
C SER A 83 4.76 24.56 -19.25
N ALA A 84 3.90 24.27 -18.26
CA ALA A 84 3.76 25.07 -17.05
C ALA A 84 5.01 24.97 -16.16
N VAL A 85 5.57 23.77 -16.01
CA VAL A 85 6.80 23.54 -15.25
C VAL A 85 7.98 24.25 -15.90
N ALA A 86 8.15 24.12 -17.21
CA ALA A 86 9.22 24.80 -17.95
C ALA A 86 9.12 26.34 -17.85
N LYS A 87 7.89 26.87 -17.79
CA LYS A 87 7.67 28.31 -17.60
C LYS A 87 8.03 28.78 -16.19
N GLN A 88 7.68 28.00 -15.17
CA GLN A 88 7.86 28.39 -13.77
C GLN A 88 9.30 28.17 -13.28
N TYR A 89 9.95 27.16 -13.81
CA TYR A 89 11.33 26.80 -13.48
C TYR A 89 12.16 26.79 -14.78
N PRO A 90 12.60 27.96 -15.26
CA PRO A 90 13.61 28.01 -16.31
C PRO A 90 14.91 27.46 -15.71
N LEU A 91 15.23 26.21 -16.04
CA LEU A 91 16.53 25.60 -15.79
C LEU A 91 17.58 26.18 -16.75
#